data_AF-A0A2I0QND9-F1
#
_entry.id   AF-A0A2I0QND9-F1
#
_cell.length_a   1.000
_cell.length_b   1.000
_cell.length_c   1.000
_cell.angle_alpha   90.00
_cell.angle_beta   90.00
_cell.angle_gamma   90.00
#
_symmetry.space_group_name_H-M   'P 1'
#
loop_
_entity.id
_entity.type
_entity.pdbx_description
1 polymer ?
#
loop_
_entity_poly.entity_id
_entity_poly.type
_entity_poly.pdbx_seq_one_letter_code
_entity_poly.pdbx_strand_id
1 'polypeptide(L)' 'MVTNGKVILSEREQEILKKFENVARIKNEEEWKVLKNWAKDGWVSLDLLLGTAKLTESGKKHLYQ' A
#
# COMPACT_ATOMS: atom_id res chain seq x y z
N MET A 1 -13.21 1.39 2.89
CA MET A 1 -14.15 2.31 3.55
C MET A 1 -13.72 2.47 5.00
N VAL A 2 -13.58 3.69 5.51
CA VAL A 2 -13.18 3.93 6.91
C VAL A 2 -14.43 4.02 7.76
N THR A 3 -14.66 3.04 8.62
CA THR A 3 -15.73 3.05 9.63
C THR A 3 -15.08 3.06 11.00
N ASN A 4 -15.33 4.13 11.78
CA ASN A 4 -14.85 4.30 13.17
C ASN A 4 -13.32 4.30 13.37
N GLY A 5 -12.56 5.03 12.53
CA GLY A 5 -11.11 5.22 12.72
C GLY A 5 -10.24 3.96 12.54
N LYS A 6 -10.86 2.82 12.23
CA LYS A 6 -10.18 1.58 11.87
C LYS A 6 -10.23 1.42 10.36
N VAL A 7 -9.07 1.46 9.73
CA VAL A 7 -8.92 1.16 8.31
C VAL A 7 -9.14 -0.34 8.12
N ILE A 8 -10.18 -0.71 7.39
CA ILE A 8 -10.41 -2.09 6.96
C ILE A 8 -9.91 -2.20 5.53
N LEU A 9 -8.80 -2.91 5.36
CA LEU A 9 -8.28 -3.29 4.05
C LEU A 9 -9.15 -4.43 3.49
N SER A 10 -9.54 -4.33 2.22
CA SER A 10 -10.06 -5.50 1.51
C SER A 10 -8.97 -6.56 1.33
N GLU A 11 -9.35 -7.83 1.16
CA GLU A 11 -8.39 -8.92 0.90
C GLU A 11 -7.47 -8.58 -0.28
N ARG A 12 -8.04 -7.99 -1.33
CA ARG A 12 -7.29 -7.57 -2.52
C ARG A 12 -6.26 -6.48 -2.23
N GLU A 13 -6.63 -5.48 -1.44
CA GLU A 13 -5.68 -4.43 -1.02
C GLU A 13 -4.57 -5.01 -0.14
N GLN A 14 -4.89 -5.96 0.74
CA GLN A 14 -3.88 -6.64 1.56
C GLN A 14 -2.88 -7.42 0.68
N GLU A 15 -3.36 -8.18 -0.31
CA GLU A 15 -2.47 -8.90 -1.24
C GLU A 15 -1.55 -7.95 -1.99
N ILE A 16 -2.09 -6.84 -2.49
CA ILE A 16 -1.30 -5.80 -3.16
C ILE A 16 -0.28 -5.25 -2.18
N LEU A 17 -0.68 -4.78 -0.99
CA LEU A 17 0.25 -4.19 -0.02
C LEU A 17 1.34 -5.19 0.40
N LYS A 18 1.01 -6.47 0.62
CA LYS A 18 1.98 -7.54 0.91
C LYS A 18 3.03 -7.69 -0.19
N LYS A 19 2.64 -7.60 -1.47
CA LYS A 19 3.60 -7.65 -2.60
C LYS A 19 4.62 -6.51 -2.54
N PHE A 20 4.24 -5.36 -1.99
CA PHE A 20 5.12 -4.20 -1.81
C PHE A 20 5.67 -4.11 -0.38
N GLU A 21 5.69 -5.18 0.41
CA GLU A 21 6.37 -5.21 1.71
C GLU A 21 7.84 -4.77 1.60
N ASN A 22 8.46 -5.17 0.50
CA ASN A 22 9.76 -4.67 0.04
C ASN A 22 9.59 -3.83 -1.23
N VAL A 23 10.69 -3.33 -1.78
CA VAL A 23 10.63 -2.58 -3.04
C VAL A 23 10.21 -3.49 -4.20
N ALA A 24 9.14 -3.11 -4.90
CA ALA A 24 8.65 -3.84 -6.06
C ALA A 24 8.14 -2.89 -7.14
N ARG A 25 8.14 -3.35 -8.40
CA ARG A 25 7.58 -2.60 -9.54
C ARG A 25 6.07 -2.70 -9.58
N ILE A 26 5.44 -1.56 -9.86
CA ILE A 26 4.00 -1.43 -10.08
C ILE A 26 3.71 -1.91 -11.50
N LYS A 27 2.87 -2.93 -11.63
CA LYS A 27 2.64 -3.63 -12.92
C LYS A 27 1.32 -3.25 -13.59
N ASN A 28 0.36 -2.74 -12.83
CA ASN A 28 -0.97 -2.42 -13.35
C ASN A 28 -1.58 -1.20 -12.65
N GLU A 29 -2.67 -0.69 -13.22
CA GLU A 29 -3.36 0.50 -12.72
C GLU A 29 -4.05 0.27 -11.36
N GLU A 30 -4.46 -0.97 -11.07
CA GLU A 30 -5.08 -1.32 -9.80
C GLU A 30 -4.09 -1.18 -8.64
N GLU A 31 -2.90 -1.78 -8.76
CA GLU A 31 -1.79 -1.63 -7.82
C GLU A 31 -1.47 -0.16 -7.62
N TRP A 32 -1.37 0.60 -8.71
CA TRP A 32 -1.13 2.04 -8.65
C TRP A 32 -2.19 2.78 -7.83
N LYS A 33 -3.48 2.51 -8.05
CA LYS A 33 -4.58 3.16 -7.33
C LYS A 33 -4.52 2.83 -5.83
N VAL A 34 -4.34 1.56 -5.49
CA VAL A 34 -4.25 1.10 -4.09
C VAL A 34 -3.03 1.73 -3.41
N LEU A 35 -1.86 1.62 -4.00
CA LEU A 35 -0.61 2.16 -3.44
C LEU A 35 -0.67 3.68 -3.29
N LYS A 36 -1.24 4.39 -4.27
CA LYS A 36 -1.43 5.84 -4.20
C LYS A 36 -2.42 6.25 -3.10
N ASN A 37 -3.44 5.44 -2.84
CA ASN A 37 -4.36 5.70 -1.74
C ASN A 37 -3.61 5.63 -0.40
N TRP A 38 -2.92 4.52 -0.15
CA TRP A 38 -2.17 4.28 1.09
C TRP A 38 -0.89 5.10 1.24
N ALA A 39 -0.37 5.66 0.14
CA ALA A 39 0.73 6.63 0.20
C ALA A 39 0.30 7.94 0.88
N LYS A 40 -0.97 8.35 0.75
CA LYS A 40 -1.49 9.55 1.43
C LYS A 40 -1.49 9.39 2.95
N ASP A 41 -1.75 8.17 3.41
CA ASP A 41 -1.73 7.80 4.83
C ASP A 41 -0.30 7.49 5.34
N GLY A 42 0.72 7.62 4.48
CA GLY A 42 2.11 7.38 4.83
C GLY A 42 2.47 5.89 4.98
N TRP A 43 1.60 4.97 4.55
CA TRP A 43 1.83 3.52 4.63
C TRP A 43 2.70 3.01 3.49
N VAL A 44 2.69 3.71 2.36
CA VAL A 44 3.42 3.36 1.15
C VAL A 44 4.32 4.52 0.73
N SER A 45 5.55 4.19 0.35
CA SER A 45 6.49 5.10 -0.33
C SER A 45 6.50 4.76 -1.81
N LEU A 46 6.19 5.76 -2.64
CA LEU A 46 6.17 5.64 -4.10
C LEU A 46 7.44 6.25 -4.70
N ASP A 47 8.09 5.53 -5.59
CA ASP A 47 9.15 6.05 -6.46
C ASP A 47 8.62 6.14 -7.89
N LEU A 48 8.25 7.36 -8.27
CA LEU A 48 7.64 7.67 -9.56
C LEU A 48 8.61 7.53 -10.73
N LEU A 49 9.90 7.75 -10.48
CA LEU A 49 10.93 7.69 -11.51
C LEU A 49 11.17 6.24 -11.93
N LEU A 50 11.16 5.32 -10.96
CA LEU A 50 11.42 3.91 -11.19
C LEU A 50 10.14 3.09 -11.40
N GLY A 51 8.96 3.69 -11.17
CA GLY A 51 7.68 2.97 -11.17
C GLY A 51 7.63 1.89 -10.10
N THR A 52 8.24 2.16 -8.94
CA THR A 52 8.30 1.21 -7.82
C THR A 52 7.59 1.76 -6.60
N ALA A 53 7.20 0.86 -5.70
CA ALA A 53 6.70 1.21 -4.39
C ALA A 53 7.29 0.29 -3.33
N LYS A 54 7.22 0.72 -2.08
CA LYS A 54 7.51 -0.10 -0.90
C LYS A 54 6.62 0.31 0.26
N LEU A 55 6.32 -0.61 1.16
CA LEU A 55 5.69 -0.32 2.43
C LEU A 55 6.66 0.41 3.35
N THR A 56 6.12 1.40 4.05
CA THR A 56 6.81 2.04 5.17
C THR A 56 6.66 1.17 6.42
N GLU A 57 7.44 1.46 7.45
CA GLU A 57 7.32 0.79 8.74
C GLU A 57 5.91 0.94 9.34
N SER A 58 5.27 2.08 9.12
CA SER A 58 3.88 2.32 9.53
C SER A 58 2.89 1.43 8.76
N GLY A 59 3.08 1.29 7.44
CA GLY A 59 2.25 0.42 6.61
C GLY A 59 2.37 -1.05 6.97
N LYS A 60 3.59 -1.53 7.23
CA LYS A 60 3.82 -2.90 7.73
C LYS A 60 3.09 -3.14 9.06
N LYS A 61 3.22 -2.22 10.02
CA LYS A 61 2.53 -2.34 11.31
C LYS A 61 1.00 -2.44 11.18
N HIS A 62 0.41 -1.76 10.21
CA HIS A 62 -1.05 -1.83 9.98
C HIS A 62 -1.47 -3.08 9.19
N LEU A 63 -0.58 -3.63 8.36
CA LEU A 63 -0.86 -4.83 7.57
C LEU A 63 -0.88 -6.12 8.41
N TYR A 64 -0.09 -6.17 9.49
CA TYR A 64 0.05 -7.33 10.38
C TYR A 64 -0.59 -7.14 11.77
N GLN A 65 -1.43 -6.11 11.95
CA GLN A 65 -2.25 -5.88 13.15
C GLN A 65 -3.54 -6.70 13.13
#